data_AF-A0A450T5M8-F1
#
_entry.id   AF-A0A450T5M8-F1
#
_cell.length_a   1.000
_cell.length_b   1.000
_cell.length_c   1.000
_cell.angle_alpha   90.00
_cell.angle_beta   90.00
_cell.angle_gamma   90.00
#
_symmetry.space_group_name_H-M   'P 1'
#
loop_
_entity.id
_entity.type
_entity.pdbx_description
1 polymer ?
#
loop_
_entity_poly.entity_id
_entity_poly.type
_entity_poly.pdbx_seq_one_letter_code
_entity_poly.pdbx_strand_id
1 'polypeptide(L)'
;MSAVAFDTQRFTKRLTQGGATPQLAEAAVDAFRDAIGEAEIATRRDIERLEAKIDVGLADVRTEMADTRAELKTEIAGVRTEIADLRSEVKTEISDLRTEVKTEIADLRTEVKTEIAGIRTEVRTEIAGIRTEISDLRSEVRTEIAGVRTEIAGVRTEIADLRSEVRSQVIGLKNEMIKWMAGLAFAQVALMLGILIKIS
;
A
#
# COMPACT_ATOMS: atom_id res chain seq x y z
N MET A 1 77.74 22.81 30.78
CA MET A 1 79.10 23.32 30.53
C MET A 1 79.46 24.31 31.63
N SER A 2 80.57 24.13 32.33
CA SER A 2 81.04 25.14 33.29
C SER A 2 81.56 26.34 32.50
N ALA A 3 81.06 27.55 32.79
CA ALA A 3 81.81 28.75 32.42
C ALA A 3 83.20 28.59 33.04
N VAL A 4 84.21 28.39 32.21
CA VAL A 4 85.58 28.24 32.67
C VAL A 4 85.96 29.59 33.24
N ALA A 5 86.09 29.68 34.57
CA ALA A 5 86.61 30.89 35.19
C ALA A 5 88.02 31.11 34.65
N PHE A 6 88.16 32.08 33.74
CA PHE A 6 89.44 32.42 33.15
C PHE A 6 90.25 33.20 34.19
N ASP A 7 91.16 32.48 34.84
CA ASP A 7 92.12 33.06 35.78
C ASP A 7 93.18 33.84 35.00
N THR A 8 92.90 35.13 34.81
CA THR A 8 93.76 36.09 34.10
C THR A 8 95.16 36.09 34.69
N GLN A 9 95.29 36.07 36.01
CA GLN A 9 96.58 36.15 36.70
C GLN A 9 97.44 34.91 36.48
N ARG A 10 96.84 33.72 36.55
CA ARG A 10 97.54 32.46 36.28
C ARG A 10 97.95 32.34 34.81
N PHE A 11 97.13 32.87 33.89
CA PHE A 11 97.44 32.91 32.46
C PHE A 11 98.61 33.87 32.17
N THR A 12 98.61 35.10 32.71
CA THR A 12 99.72 36.05 32.59
C THR A 12 101.03 35.49 33.14
N LYS A 13 100.98 34.80 34.30
CA LYS A 13 102.17 34.14 34.90
C LYS A 13 102.76 33.04 34.01
N ARG A 14 101.92 32.27 33.32
CA ARG A 14 102.42 31.23 32.40
C ARG A 14 103.06 31.81 31.15
N LEU A 15 102.48 32.86 30.58
CA LEU A 15 103.05 33.55 29.42
C LEU A 15 104.42 34.15 29.73
N THR A 16 104.55 34.80 30.89
CA THR A 16 105.82 35.37 31.34
C THR A 16 106.87 34.30 31.66
N GLN A 17 106.48 33.17 32.27
CA GLN A 17 107.38 32.02 32.46
C GLN A 17 107.83 31.37 31.14
N GLY A 18 107.01 31.44 30.10
CA GLY A 18 107.34 30.98 28.74
C GLY A 18 108.22 31.94 27.94
N GLY A 19 108.67 33.05 28.53
CA GLY A 19 109.56 34.03 27.88
C GLY A 19 108.86 35.24 27.25
N ALA A 20 107.55 35.40 27.41
CA ALA A 20 106.86 36.63 27.01
C ALA A 20 107.22 37.79 27.96
N THR A 21 107.33 39.01 27.42
CA THR A 21 107.50 40.21 28.26
C THR A 21 106.23 40.48 29.08
N PRO A 22 106.33 41.14 30.26
CA PRO A 22 105.16 41.46 31.08
C PRO A 22 104.07 42.22 30.31
N GLN A 23 104.45 43.19 29.47
CA GLN A 23 103.49 43.97 28.67
C GLN A 23 102.79 43.11 27.60
N LEU A 24 103.52 42.21 26.94
CA LEU A 24 102.94 41.33 25.92
C LEU A 24 102.02 40.29 26.55
N ALA A 25 102.39 39.77 27.73
CA ALA A 25 101.56 38.84 28.46
C ALA A 25 100.23 39.47 28.90
N GLU A 26 100.24 40.71 29.40
CA GLU A 26 99.02 41.46 29.75
C GLU A 26 98.15 41.75 28.51
N ALA A 27 98.73 42.28 27.43
CA ALA A 27 98.00 42.57 26.20
C ALA A 27 97.36 41.32 25.57
N ALA A 28 98.04 40.17 25.64
CA ALA A 28 97.49 38.89 25.17
C ALA A 28 96.34 38.40 26.04
N VAL A 29 96.39 38.59 27.37
CA VAL A 29 95.30 38.24 28.29
C VAL A 29 94.07 39.11 28.02
N ASP A 30 94.27 40.42 27.81
CA ASP A 30 93.17 41.37 27.56
C ASP A 30 92.50 41.10 26.21
N ALA A 31 93.27 40.92 25.13
CA ALA A 31 92.70 40.56 23.82
C ALA A 31 91.94 39.22 23.88
N PHE A 32 92.43 38.24 24.65
CA PHE A 32 91.75 36.95 24.82
C PHE A 32 90.50 37.08 25.69
N ARG A 33 90.52 37.96 26.69
CA ARG A 33 89.36 38.26 27.54
C ARG A 33 88.27 38.98 26.75
N ASP A 34 88.62 39.94 25.90
CA ASP A 34 87.67 40.67 25.06
C ASP A 34 87.07 39.74 24.00
N ALA A 35 87.91 38.91 23.33
CA ALA A 35 87.45 37.93 22.36
C ALA A 35 86.51 36.86 22.96
N ILE A 36 86.73 36.46 24.23
CA ILE A 36 85.82 35.55 24.96
C ILE A 36 84.60 36.31 25.49
N GLY A 37 84.75 37.57 25.87
CA GLY A 37 83.67 38.43 26.39
C GLY A 37 82.64 38.81 25.33
N GLU A 38 83.04 38.88 24.05
CA GLU A 38 82.14 39.08 22.90
C GLU A 38 81.36 37.82 22.50
N ALA A 39 81.76 36.62 22.99
CA ALA A 39 81.03 35.40 22.73
C ALA A 39 79.80 35.33 23.65
N GLU A 40 78.59 35.45 23.09
CA GLU A 40 77.32 35.20 23.79
C GLU A 40 77.16 33.71 24.11
N ILE A 41 77.87 33.23 25.13
CA ILE A 41 77.81 31.83 25.56
C ILE A 41 76.68 31.69 26.60
N ALA A 42 75.73 30.79 26.33
CA ALA A 42 74.70 30.44 27.30
C ALA A 42 75.32 29.96 28.62
N THR A 43 74.94 30.60 29.72
CA THR A 43 75.45 30.22 31.04
C THR A 43 74.77 28.95 31.53
N ARG A 44 75.35 28.30 32.55
CA ARG A 44 74.70 27.16 33.23
C ARG A 44 73.28 27.52 33.72
N ARG A 45 73.09 28.75 34.20
CA ARG A 45 71.80 29.24 34.68
C ARG A 45 70.78 29.40 33.54
N ASP A 46 71.22 29.75 32.34
CA ASP A 46 70.34 29.82 31.16
C ASP A 46 69.87 28.44 30.72
N ILE A 47 70.77 27.45 30.76
CA ILE A 47 70.44 26.04 30.50
C ILE A 47 69.46 25.53 31.55
N GLU A 48 69.74 25.70 32.85
CA GLU A 48 68.84 25.28 33.93
C GLU A 48 67.46 25.96 33.81
N ARG A 49 67.40 27.22 33.37
CA ARG A 49 66.13 27.91 33.11
C ARG A 49 65.38 27.33 31.90
N LEU A 50 66.10 26.96 30.83
CA LEU A 50 65.51 26.31 29.66
C LEU A 50 65.01 24.90 29.98
N GLU A 51 65.80 24.10 30.71
CA GLU A 51 65.40 22.78 31.21
C GLU A 51 64.14 22.88 32.05
N ALA A 52 64.09 23.80 33.02
CA ALA A 52 62.89 24.02 33.82
C ALA A 52 61.66 24.43 32.98
N LYS A 53 61.84 25.26 31.95
CA LYS A 53 60.74 25.61 31.02
C LYS A 53 60.28 24.43 30.19
N ILE A 54 61.21 23.59 29.72
CA ILE A 54 60.90 22.38 28.95
C ILE A 54 60.18 21.37 29.84
N ASP A 55 60.63 21.17 31.07
CA ASP A 55 60.00 20.25 32.02
C ASP A 55 58.56 20.68 32.34
N VAL A 56 58.33 21.98 32.55
CA VAL A 56 56.99 22.53 32.72
C VAL A 56 56.15 22.33 31.46
N GLY A 57 56.66 22.69 30.27
CA GLY A 57 55.91 22.51 29.02
C GLY A 57 55.59 21.04 28.70
N LEU A 58 56.49 20.12 29.02
CA LEU A 58 56.24 18.68 28.89
C LEU A 58 55.19 18.18 29.90
N ALA A 59 55.17 18.72 31.12
CA ALA A 59 54.14 18.42 32.10
C ALA A 59 52.76 18.94 31.67
N ASP A 60 52.71 20.15 31.10
CA ASP A 60 51.48 20.75 30.58
C ASP A 60 50.92 19.92 29.42
N VAL A 61 51.74 19.60 28.41
CA VAL A 61 51.33 18.74 27.27
C VAL A 61 50.84 17.38 27.75
N ARG A 62 51.50 16.79 28.75
CA ARG A 62 51.07 15.50 29.31
C ARG A 62 49.71 15.58 29.98
N THR A 63 49.42 16.71 30.63
CA THR A 63 48.13 16.99 31.27
C THR A 63 47.05 17.18 30.21
N GLU A 64 47.28 18.04 29.22
CA GLU A 64 46.34 18.26 28.11
C GLU A 64 46.03 16.97 27.33
N MET A 65 47.05 16.13 27.09
CA MET A 65 46.85 14.82 26.46
C MET A 65 46.01 13.88 27.34
N ALA A 66 46.18 13.92 28.66
CA ALA A 66 45.39 13.10 29.58
C ALA A 66 43.92 13.56 29.60
N ASP A 67 43.70 14.87 29.63
CA ASP A 67 42.37 15.48 29.62
C ASP A 67 41.64 15.19 28.31
N THR A 68 42.29 15.43 27.17
CA THR A 68 41.74 15.11 25.84
C THR A 68 41.38 13.62 25.74
N ARG A 69 42.23 12.73 26.27
CA ARG A 69 41.95 11.28 26.28
C ARG A 69 40.76 10.92 27.16
N ALA A 70 40.56 11.64 28.27
CA ALA A 70 39.42 11.44 29.16
C ALA A 70 38.11 11.94 28.52
N GLU A 71 38.15 13.08 27.85
CA GLU A 71 37.02 13.63 27.08
C GLU A 71 36.62 12.68 25.95
N LEU A 72 37.58 12.26 25.12
CA LEU A 72 37.31 11.32 24.01
C LEU A 72 36.70 10.00 24.51
N LYS A 73 37.17 9.49 25.66
CA LYS A 73 36.62 8.27 26.27
C LYS A 73 35.16 8.47 26.69
N THR A 74 34.83 9.66 27.20
CA THR A 74 33.47 10.01 27.61
C THR A 74 32.56 10.16 26.39
N GLU A 75 33.00 10.85 25.35
CA GLU A 75 32.26 10.99 24.10
C GLU A 75 32.00 9.62 23.43
N ILE A 76 33.03 8.76 23.35
CA ILE A 76 32.88 7.40 22.80
C ILE A 76 31.87 6.58 23.62
N ALA A 77 31.85 6.74 24.95
CA ALA A 77 30.85 6.08 25.80
C ALA A 77 29.43 6.63 25.56
N GLY A 78 29.30 7.95 25.37
CA GLY A 78 28.05 8.61 24.99
C GLY A 78 27.51 8.07 23.67
N VAL A 79 28.32 8.11 22.60
CA VAL A 79 27.95 7.60 21.28
C VAL A 79 27.57 6.12 21.32
N ARG A 80 28.26 5.30 22.11
CA ARG A 80 27.89 3.88 22.28
C ARG A 80 26.53 3.70 22.93
N THR A 81 26.16 4.60 23.84
CA THR A 81 24.85 4.59 24.51
C THR A 81 23.77 4.99 23.52
N GLU A 82 23.95 6.10 22.79
CA GLU A 82 23.03 6.55 21.75
C GLU A 82 22.81 5.48 20.66
N ILE A 83 23.86 4.79 20.22
CA ILE A 83 23.75 3.67 19.27
C ILE A 83 22.94 2.51 19.86
N ALA A 84 23.11 2.21 21.15
CA ALA A 84 22.36 1.14 21.81
C ALA A 84 20.86 1.50 21.92
N ASP A 85 20.57 2.75 22.27
CA ASP A 85 19.21 3.27 22.40
C ASP A 85 18.51 3.27 21.04
N LEU A 86 19.14 3.81 19.98
CA LEU A 86 18.62 3.77 18.62
C LEU A 86 18.38 2.34 18.11
N ARG A 87 19.28 1.40 18.43
CA ARG A 87 19.07 -0.02 18.08
C ARG A 87 17.85 -0.61 18.80
N SER A 88 17.61 -0.21 20.05
CA SER A 88 16.45 -0.67 20.82
C SER A 88 15.16 -0.08 20.28
N GLU A 89 15.15 1.21 19.95
CA GLU A 89 14.03 1.92 19.34
C GLU A 89 13.64 1.28 18.01
N VAL A 90 14.59 1.17 17.08
CA VAL A 90 14.35 0.53 15.76
C VAL A 90 13.84 -0.91 15.91
N LYS A 91 14.36 -1.67 16.87
CA LYS A 91 13.87 -3.03 17.12
C LYS A 91 12.42 -3.05 17.59
N THR A 92 12.03 -2.07 18.40
CA THR A 92 10.67 -1.92 18.91
C THR A 92 9.73 -1.52 17.78
N GLU A 93 10.08 -0.49 16.99
CA GLU A 93 9.30 -0.06 15.83
C GLU A 93 9.08 -1.19 14.81
N ILE A 94 10.13 -1.98 14.51
CA ILE A 94 10.00 -3.14 13.62
C ILE A 94 9.03 -4.19 14.20
N SER A 95 9.04 -4.41 15.51
CA SER A 95 8.12 -5.35 16.17
C SER A 95 6.68 -4.86 16.14
N ASP A 96 6.48 -3.55 16.34
CA ASP A 96 5.16 -2.92 16.34
C ASP A 96 4.57 -2.93 14.93
N LEU A 97 5.33 -2.50 13.92
CA LEU A 97 4.93 -2.57 12.50
C LEU A 97 4.59 -4.00 12.07
N ARG A 98 5.37 -4.99 12.53
CA ARG A 98 5.08 -6.41 12.23
C ARG A 98 3.74 -6.85 12.84
N THR A 99 3.40 -6.34 14.01
CA THR A 99 2.15 -6.66 14.71
C THR A 99 0.96 -5.97 14.04
N GLU A 100 1.12 -4.70 13.65
CA GLU A 100 0.14 -3.92 12.91
C GLU A 100 -0.20 -4.59 11.57
N VAL A 101 0.81 -4.87 10.73
CA VAL A 101 0.62 -5.54 9.43
C VAL A 101 -0.05 -6.91 9.59
N LYS A 102 0.29 -7.67 10.63
CA LYS A 102 -0.36 -8.96 10.90
C LYS A 102 -1.84 -8.80 11.23
N THR A 103 -2.19 -7.73 11.93
CA THR A 103 -3.56 -7.40 12.33
C THR A 103 -4.37 -6.97 11.11
N GLU A 104 -3.85 -6.04 10.31
CA GLU A 104 -4.49 -5.59 9.07
C GLU A 104 -4.75 -6.75 8.09
N ILE A 105 -3.79 -7.68 7.94
CA ILE A 105 -3.98 -8.87 7.10
C ILE A 105 -5.11 -9.77 7.65
N ALA A 106 -5.23 -9.91 8.97
CA ALA A 106 -6.29 -10.71 9.58
C ALA A 106 -7.66 -10.06 9.42
N ASP A 107 -7.73 -8.73 9.53
CA ASP A 107 -8.94 -7.94 9.37
C ASP A 107 -9.42 -7.99 7.92
N LEU A 108 -8.55 -7.71 6.95
CA LEU A 108 -8.86 -7.83 5.51
C LEU A 108 -9.34 -9.24 5.15
N ARG A 109 -8.72 -10.28 5.73
CA ARG A 109 -9.16 -11.67 5.50
C ARG A 109 -10.58 -11.92 6.02
N THR A 110 -10.93 -11.29 7.13
CA THR A 110 -12.26 -11.41 7.75
C THR A 110 -13.30 -10.64 6.95
N GLU A 111 -12.97 -9.43 6.50
CA GLU A 111 -13.81 -8.60 5.64
C GLU A 111 -14.13 -9.33 4.33
N VAL A 112 -13.12 -9.76 3.58
CA VAL A 112 -13.30 -10.51 2.31
C VAL A 112 -14.15 -11.76 2.51
N LYS A 113 -13.96 -12.49 3.61
CA LYS A 113 -14.77 -13.68 3.90
C LYS A 113 -16.24 -13.32 4.14
N THR A 114 -16.50 -12.19 4.79
CA THR A 114 -17.83 -11.68 5.09
C THR A 114 -18.52 -11.22 3.80
N GLU A 115 -17.83 -10.46 2.96
CA GLU A 115 -18.35 -10.02 1.66
C GLU A 115 -18.71 -11.20 0.75
N ILE A 116 -17.82 -12.19 0.63
CA ILE A 116 -18.08 -13.41 -0.16
C ILE A 116 -19.32 -14.16 0.37
N ALA A 117 -19.51 -14.20 1.69
CA ALA A 117 -20.70 -14.82 2.28
C ALA A 117 -21.98 -13.99 2.01
N GLY A 118 -21.88 -12.66 2.04
CA GLY A 118 -22.94 -11.74 1.66
C GLY A 118 -23.38 -11.95 0.22
N ILE A 119 -22.46 -11.84 -0.74
CA ILE A 119 -22.71 -12.05 -2.18
C ILE A 119 -23.32 -13.42 -2.43
N ARG A 120 -22.82 -14.48 -1.77
CA ARG A 120 -23.38 -15.82 -1.91
C ARG A 120 -24.84 -15.90 -1.45
N THR A 121 -25.20 -15.15 -0.42
CA THR A 121 -26.56 -15.11 0.11
C THR A 121 -27.49 -14.32 -0.80
N GLU A 122 -27.03 -13.19 -1.33
CA GLU A 122 -27.74 -12.38 -2.32
C GLU A 122 -28.04 -13.20 -3.58
N VAL A 123 -27.03 -13.81 -4.19
CA VAL A 123 -27.19 -14.66 -5.39
C VAL A 123 -28.16 -15.82 -5.15
N ARG A 124 -28.12 -16.45 -3.97
CA ARG A 124 -29.09 -17.51 -3.63
C ARG A 124 -30.51 -16.99 -3.55
N THR A 125 -30.70 -15.81 -2.97
CA THR A 125 -32.00 -15.15 -2.85
C THR A 125 -32.55 -14.78 -4.22
N GLU A 126 -31.72 -14.19 -5.08
CA GLU A 126 -32.12 -13.86 -6.46
C GLU A 126 -32.49 -15.11 -7.27
N ILE A 127 -31.69 -16.18 -7.21
CA ILE A 127 -32.01 -17.45 -7.88
C ILE A 127 -33.34 -18.03 -7.38
N ALA A 128 -33.61 -17.93 -6.07
CA ALA A 128 -34.87 -18.39 -5.49
C ALA A 128 -36.04 -17.53 -5.99
N GLY A 129 -35.88 -16.21 -6.04
CA GLY A 129 -36.86 -15.27 -6.59
C GLY A 129 -37.20 -15.60 -8.04
N ILE A 130 -36.20 -15.74 -8.90
CA ILE A 130 -36.37 -16.09 -10.31
C ILE A 130 -37.10 -17.44 -10.47
N ARG A 131 -36.81 -18.44 -9.62
CA ARG A 131 -37.53 -19.72 -9.67
C ARG A 131 -39.01 -19.57 -9.34
N THR A 132 -39.34 -18.73 -8.37
CA THR A 132 -40.74 -18.42 -8.02
C THR A 132 -41.42 -17.73 -9.19
N GLU A 133 -40.82 -16.69 -9.76
CA GLU A 133 -41.37 -15.97 -10.92
C GLU A 133 -41.61 -16.91 -12.12
N ILE A 134 -40.66 -17.80 -12.42
CA ILE A 134 -40.83 -18.82 -13.49
C ILE A 134 -41.98 -19.78 -13.17
N SER A 135 -42.13 -20.20 -11.91
CA SER A 135 -43.22 -21.07 -11.48
C SER A 135 -44.58 -20.39 -11.64
N ASP A 136 -44.66 -19.12 -11.25
CA ASP A 136 -45.88 -18.32 -11.33
C ASP A 136 -46.28 -18.08 -12.79
N LEU A 137 -45.35 -17.66 -13.65
CA LEU A 137 -45.57 -17.52 -15.09
C LEU A 137 -46.03 -18.84 -15.72
N ARG A 138 -45.45 -19.97 -15.33
CA ARG A 138 -45.87 -21.29 -15.84
C ARG A 138 -47.30 -21.63 -15.40
N SER A 139 -47.70 -21.22 -14.21
CA SER A 139 -49.07 -21.41 -13.69
C SER A 139 -50.07 -20.53 -14.43
N GLU A 140 -49.72 -19.27 -14.65
CA GLU A 140 -50.52 -18.30 -15.42
C GLU A 140 -50.75 -18.80 -16.84
N VAL A 141 -49.69 -19.16 -17.57
CA VAL A 141 -49.80 -19.71 -18.93
C VAL A 141 -50.65 -20.98 -18.98
N ARG A 142 -50.56 -21.87 -17.99
CA ARG A 142 -51.43 -23.05 -17.91
C ARG A 142 -52.90 -22.67 -17.74
N THR A 143 -53.17 -21.66 -16.93
CA THR A 143 -54.52 -21.16 -16.67
C THR A 143 -55.10 -20.52 -17.93
N GLU A 144 -54.34 -19.69 -18.62
CA GLU A 144 -54.74 -19.09 -19.90
C GLU A 144 -55.04 -20.16 -20.96
N ILE A 145 -54.16 -21.17 -21.11
CA ILE A 145 -54.39 -22.29 -22.04
C ILE A 145 -55.68 -23.05 -21.69
N ALA A 146 -55.98 -23.25 -20.41
CA ALA A 146 -57.22 -23.88 -19.97
C ALA A 146 -58.45 -23.02 -20.29
N GLY A 147 -58.34 -21.70 -20.10
CA GLY A 147 -59.36 -20.72 -20.51
C GLY A 147 -59.65 -20.81 -22.00
N VAL A 148 -58.62 -20.71 -22.85
CA VAL A 148 -58.75 -20.81 -24.32
C VAL A 148 -59.37 -22.15 -24.74
N ARG A 149 -58.99 -23.27 -24.11
CA ARG A 149 -59.62 -24.58 -24.38
C ARG A 149 -61.11 -24.58 -24.06
N THR A 150 -61.51 -23.91 -22.98
CA THR A 150 -62.92 -23.79 -22.57
C THR A 150 -63.69 -22.95 -23.57
N GLU A 151 -63.14 -21.80 -23.99
CA GLU A 151 -63.73 -20.95 -25.03
C GLU A 151 -63.90 -21.70 -26.36
N ILE A 152 -62.88 -22.45 -26.81
CA ILE A 152 -62.97 -23.28 -28.02
C ILE A 152 -64.07 -24.35 -27.90
N ALA A 153 -64.22 -24.97 -26.73
CA ALA A 153 -65.29 -25.95 -26.49
C ALA A 153 -66.69 -25.29 -26.53
N GLY A 154 -66.82 -24.08 -25.98
CA GLY A 154 -68.02 -23.25 -26.08
C GLY A 154 -68.38 -22.97 -27.53
N VAL A 155 -67.45 -22.42 -28.31
CA VAL A 155 -67.64 -22.13 -29.74
C VAL A 155 -68.02 -23.39 -30.53
N ARG A 156 -67.41 -24.55 -30.24
CA ARG A 156 -67.80 -25.82 -30.90
C ARG A 156 -69.25 -26.20 -30.61
N THR A 157 -69.73 -25.93 -29.40
CA THR A 157 -71.12 -26.19 -29.00
C THR A 157 -72.07 -25.25 -29.74
N GLU A 158 -71.77 -23.94 -29.75
CA GLU A 158 -72.55 -22.94 -30.50
C GLU A 158 -72.63 -23.27 -32.00
N ILE A 159 -71.53 -23.72 -32.61
CA ILE A 159 -71.52 -24.18 -34.02
C ILE A 159 -72.40 -25.42 -34.21
N ALA A 160 -72.40 -26.37 -33.27
CA ALA A 160 -73.23 -27.58 -33.37
C ALA A 160 -74.72 -27.24 -33.27
N ASP A 161 -75.08 -26.33 -32.35
CA ASP A 161 -76.44 -25.83 -32.16
C ASP A 161 -76.91 -25.08 -33.40
N LEU A 162 -76.10 -24.16 -33.93
CA LEU A 162 -76.41 -23.43 -35.17
C LEU A 162 -76.61 -24.38 -36.36
N ARG A 163 -75.77 -25.42 -36.49
CA ARG A 163 -75.94 -26.45 -37.53
C ARG A 163 -77.24 -27.24 -37.34
N SER A 164 -77.67 -27.50 -36.11
CA SER A 164 -78.94 -28.16 -35.80
C SER A 164 -80.12 -27.28 -36.21
N GLU A 165 -80.09 -26.00 -35.81
CA GLU A 165 -81.11 -25.01 -36.12
C GLU A 165 -81.28 -24.81 -37.62
N VAL A 166 -80.17 -24.61 -38.35
CA VAL A 166 -80.21 -24.49 -39.83
C VAL A 166 -80.80 -25.74 -40.48
N ARG A 167 -80.46 -26.95 -40.00
CA ARG A 167 -81.06 -28.19 -40.52
C ARG A 167 -82.57 -28.27 -40.26
N SER A 168 -83.02 -27.87 -39.06
CA SER A 168 -84.43 -27.81 -38.71
C SER A 168 -85.19 -26.86 -39.64
N GLN A 169 -84.65 -25.64 -39.84
CA GLN A 169 -85.22 -24.66 -40.77
C GLN A 169 -85.30 -25.18 -42.21
N VAL A 170 -84.25 -25.83 -42.71
CA VAL A 170 -84.25 -26.45 -44.04
C VAL A 170 -85.33 -27.54 -44.16
N ILE A 171 -85.51 -28.37 -43.13
CA ILE A 171 -86.58 -29.39 -43.11
C ILE A 171 -87.96 -28.72 -43.07
N GLY A 172 -88.13 -27.67 -42.26
CA GLY A 172 -89.35 -26.88 -42.19
C GLY A 172 -89.75 -26.30 -43.55
N LEU A 173 -88.82 -25.61 -44.20
CA LEU A 173 -89.01 -25.05 -45.55
C LEU A 173 -89.33 -26.14 -46.59
N LYS A 174 -88.63 -27.27 -46.55
CA LYS A 174 -88.93 -28.41 -47.45
C LYS A 174 -90.34 -28.94 -47.23
N ASN A 175 -90.77 -29.11 -45.98
CA ASN A 175 -92.11 -29.59 -45.65
C ASN A 175 -93.20 -28.61 -46.09
N GLU A 176 -92.99 -27.30 -45.90
CA GLU A 176 -93.91 -26.27 -46.39
C GLU A 176 -93.99 -26.28 -47.92
N MET A 177 -92.86 -26.39 -48.61
CA MET A 177 -92.83 -26.49 -50.07
C MET A 177 -93.58 -27.74 -50.56
N ILE A 178 -93.42 -28.88 -49.89
CA ILE A 178 -94.19 -30.10 -50.21
C ILE A 178 -95.70 -29.87 -50.04
N LYS A 179 -96.12 -29.24 -48.94
CA LYS A 179 -97.54 -28.89 -48.72
C LYS A 179 -98.08 -28.00 -49.85
N TRP A 180 -97.33 -26.97 -50.24
CA TRP A 180 -97.70 -26.09 -51.36
C TRP A 180 -97.74 -26.82 -52.70
N MET A 181 -96.75 -27.65 -53.02
CA MET A 181 -96.72 -28.45 -54.25
C MET A 181 -97.87 -29.44 -54.32
N ALA A 182 -98.18 -30.13 -53.22
CA ALA A 182 -99.32 -31.04 -53.15
C ALA A 182 -100.63 -30.28 -53.37
N GLY A 183 -100.83 -29.14 -52.69
CA GLY A 183 -101.99 -28.28 -52.88
C GLY A 183 -102.14 -27.79 -54.33
N LEU A 184 -101.04 -27.37 -54.95
CA LEU A 184 -101.02 -26.95 -56.36
C LEU A 184 -101.31 -28.11 -57.31
N ALA A 185 -100.76 -29.29 -57.07
CA ALA A 185 -101.02 -30.49 -57.87
C ALA A 185 -102.49 -30.91 -57.79
N PHE A 186 -103.10 -30.90 -56.59
CA PHE A 186 -104.54 -31.13 -56.44
C PHE A 186 -105.37 -30.10 -57.20
N ALA A 187 -105.00 -28.82 -57.14
CA ALA A 187 -105.68 -27.76 -57.89
C ALA A 187 -105.56 -27.97 -59.42
N GLN A 188 -104.38 -28.37 -59.92
CA GLN A 188 -104.16 -28.70 -61.34
C GLN A 188 -105.01 -29.90 -61.79
N VAL A 189 -105.05 -30.97 -61.00
CA VAL A 189 -105.88 -32.16 -61.31
C VAL A 189 -107.37 -31.79 -61.33
N ALA A 190 -107.83 -31.02 -60.35
CA ALA A 190 -109.22 -30.54 -60.32
C ALA A 190 -109.56 -29.68 -61.55
N LEU A 191 -108.64 -28.82 -61.97
CA LEU A 191 -108.79 -27.98 -63.16
C LEU A 191 -108.86 -28.82 -64.45
N MET A 192 -107.96 -29.81 -64.62
CA MET A 192 -107.97 -30.74 -65.76
C MET A 192 -109.27 -31.55 -65.84
N LEU A 193 -109.75 -32.08 -64.70
CA LEU A 193 -111.04 -32.78 -64.64
C LEU A 193 -112.22 -31.87 -64.99
N GLY A 194 -112.21 -30.63 -64.49
CA GLY A 194 -113.22 -29.62 -64.82
C GLY A 194 -113.25 -29.28 -66.31
N ILE A 195 -112.09 -29.19 -66.97
CA ILE A 195 -111.98 -29.00 -68.42
C ILE A 195 -112.51 -30.24 -69.17
N LEU A 196 -112.14 -31.45 -68.75
CA LEU A 196 -112.58 -32.70 -69.39
C LEU A 196 -114.12 -32.84 -69.37
N ILE A 197 -114.76 -32.55 -68.24
CA ILE A 197 -116.23 -32.57 -68.09
C ILE A 197 -116.90 -31.55 -69.03
N LYS A 198 -116.26 -30.41 -69.29
CA LYS A 198 -116.82 -29.35 -70.16
C LYS A 198 -116.67 -29.66 -71.66
N ILE A 199 -115.73 -30.51 -72.05
CA ILE A 199 -115.44 -30.89 -73.44
C ILE A 199 -116.13 -32.21 -73.84
N SER A 200 -116.59 -33.01 -72.86
CA SER A 200 -117.38 -34.24 -73.04
C SER A 200 -118.86 -33.94 -73.27
#